data_AF-A0A420CZ22-F1
#
_entry.id   AF-A0A420CZ22-F1
#
_cell.length_a   1.000
_cell.length_b   1.000
_cell.length_c   1.000
_cell.angle_alpha   90.00
_cell.angle_beta   90.00
_cell.angle_gamma   90.00
#
_symmetry.space_group_name_H-M   'P 1'
#
loop_
_entity.id
_entity.type
_entity.pdbx_description
1 polymer ?
#
loop_
_entity_poly.entity_id
_entity_poly.type
_entity_poly.pdbx_seq_one_letter_code
_entity_poly.pdbx_strand_id
1 'polypeptide(L)' 'MGPVSKEHEGQIIREDNRRLVAIPDEFFLEGDKIIIRQERDGTITVHPAEREARDAMAARFNPFTEWENGIWPKTVPPFD' A
#
# COMPACT_ATOMS: atom_id res chain seq x y z
N MET A 1 -13.14 -15.91 -0.51
CA MET A 1 -13.05 -14.65 -1.27
C MET A 1 -11.62 -14.17 -1.14
N GLY A 2 -11.07 -13.50 -2.15
CA GLY A 2 -9.70 -12.99 -2.07
C GLY A 2 -9.68 -11.71 -1.23
N PRO A 3 -8.51 -11.29 -0.70
CA PRO A 3 -8.41 -9.98 -0.07
C PRO A 3 -8.93 -8.92 -1.05
N VAL A 4 -9.88 -8.12 -0.58
CA VAL A 4 -10.48 -7.02 -1.36
C VAL A 4 -9.38 -6.00 -1.63
N SER A 5 -8.80 -6.02 -2.82
CA SER A 5 -7.82 -5.00 -3.24
C SER A 5 -8.50 -3.64 -3.31
N LYS A 6 -7.83 -2.60 -2.80
CA LYS A 6 -8.25 -1.22 -2.98
C LYS A 6 -7.52 -0.62 -4.17
N GLU A 7 -8.27 0.00 -5.06
CA GLU A 7 -7.75 0.66 -6.25
C GLU A 7 -8.19 2.12 -6.26
N HIS A 8 -7.34 3.00 -6.78
CA HIS A 8 -7.64 4.41 -6.97
C HIS A 8 -7.10 4.84 -8.33
N GLU A 9 -7.99 5.35 -9.19
CA GLU A 9 -7.59 5.92 -10.47
C GLU A 9 -7.08 7.34 -10.25
N GLY A 10 -5.84 7.60 -10.66
CA GLY A 10 -5.20 8.89 -10.51
C GLY A 10 -4.38 9.26 -11.74
N GLN A 11 -3.79 10.46 -11.72
CA GLN A 11 -2.97 10.97 -12.82
C GLN A 11 -1.51 11.06 -12.41
N ILE A 12 -0.61 10.79 -13.36
CA ILE A 12 0.82 11.04 -13.18
C ILE A 12 1.09 12.52 -13.42
N ILE A 13 1.58 13.19 -12.40
CA ILE A 13 2.03 14.58 -12.50
C ILE A 13 3.46 14.57 -13.03
N ARG A 14 3.73 15.36 -14.07
CA ARG A 14 5.06 15.50 -14.67
C ARG A 14 5.64 16.84 -14.29
N GLU A 15 6.76 16.82 -13.57
CA GLU A 15 7.52 18.01 -13.19
C GLU A 15 8.96 17.82 -13.62
N ASP A 16 9.42 18.66 -14.56
CA ASP A 16 10.74 18.58 -15.20
C ASP A 16 11.07 17.15 -15.67
N ASN A 17 12.08 16.53 -15.06
CA ASN A 17 12.54 15.17 -15.36
C ASN A 17 12.00 14.13 -14.35
N ARG A 18 10.93 14.45 -13.62
CA ARG A 18 10.33 13.61 -12.58
C ARG A 18 8.87 13.28 -12.92
N ARG A 19 8.46 12.09 -12.49
CA ARG A 19 7.06 11.64 -12.49
C ARG A 19 6.65 11.48 -11.03
N LEU A 20 5.60 12.18 -10.65
CA LEU A 20 5.07 12.17 -9.30
C LEU A 20 3.71 11.47 -9.31
N VAL A 21 3.52 10.63 -8.30
CA VAL A 21 2.24 10.00 -7.98
C VAL A 21 1.95 10.36 -6.54
N ALA A 22 0.83 11.03 -6.29
CA ALA A 22 0.36 11.28 -4.95
C ALA A 22 -0.31 10.00 -4.44
N ILE A 23 0.17 9.46 -3.33
CA ILE A 23 -0.51 8.38 -2.63
C ILE A 23 -1.67 9.03 -1.86
N PRO A 24 -2.93 8.70 -2.15
CA PRO A 24 -4.06 9.29 -1.45
C PRO A 24 -4.05 8.94 0.04
N ASP A 25 -4.58 9.82 0.89
CA ASP A 25 -4.60 9.64 2.35
C ASP A 25 -5.32 8.36 2.80
N GLU A 26 -6.23 7.84 1.96
CA GLU A 26 -6.92 6.58 2.24
C GLU A 26 -6.08 5.32 2.03
N PHE A 27 -4.85 5.45 1.51
CA PHE A 27 -3.84 4.41 1.43
C PHE A 27 -2.82 4.62 2.54
N PHE A 28 -2.51 3.56 3.27
CA PHE A 28 -1.55 3.62 4.36
C PHE A 28 -0.21 3.06 3.90
N LEU A 29 0.85 3.82 4.13
CA LEU A 29 2.24 3.41 3.90
C LEU A 29 3.08 3.98 5.05
N GLU A 30 3.64 3.09 5.87
CA GLU A 30 4.49 3.49 7.00
C GLU A 30 5.93 3.79 6.55
N GLY A 31 6.56 4.77 7.19
CA GLY A 31 7.98 5.10 7.03
C GLY A 31 8.31 6.11 5.94
N ASP A 32 9.52 6.66 6.00
CA ASP A 32 9.98 7.73 5.09
C ASP A 32 10.73 7.19 3.87
N LYS A 33 11.21 5.95 3.94
CA LYS A 33 11.95 5.29 2.85
C LYS A 33 11.12 4.21 2.17
N ILE A 34 11.04 4.30 0.85
CA ILE A 34 10.30 3.37 0.00
C ILE A 34 11.21 2.64 -0.97
N ILE A 35 10.77 1.46 -1.40
CA ILE A 35 11.30 0.74 -2.55
C ILE A 35 10.24 0.81 -3.65
N ILE A 36 10.66 1.17 -4.85
CA ILE A 36 9.84 1.11 -6.07
C ILE A 36 10.34 -0.08 -6.88
N ARG A 37 9.46 -1.05 -7.14
CA ARG A 37 9.79 -2.25 -7.91
C ARG A 37 8.87 -2.35 -9.12
N GLN A 38 9.45 -2.74 -10.26
CA GLN A 38 8.68 -3.08 -11.45
C GLN A 38 8.63 -4.60 -11.59
N GLU A 39 7.42 -5.13 -11.64
CA GLU A 39 7.14 -6.55 -11.85
C GLU A 39 7.13 -6.88 -13.35
N ARG A 40 7.15 -8.18 -13.67
CA ARG A 40 7.25 -8.67 -15.06
C ARG A 40 6.04 -8.34 -15.93
N ASP A 41 4.89 -8.14 -15.30
CA ASP A 41 3.63 -7.74 -15.94
C ASP A 41 3.56 -6.22 -16.20
N GLY A 42 4.59 -5.47 -15.79
CA GLY A 42 4.65 -4.02 -15.91
C GLY A 42 4.08 -3.26 -14.71
N THR A 43 3.51 -3.96 -13.72
CA THR A 43 3.00 -3.36 -12.48
C THR A 43 4.13 -2.72 -11.69
N ILE A 44 3.92 -1.48 -11.23
CA ILE A 44 4.84 -0.81 -10.30
C ILE A 44 4.28 -0.97 -8.90
N THR A 45 5.07 -1.57 -8.01
CA THR A 45 4.75 -1.68 -6.59
C THR A 45 5.61 -0.72 -5.78
N VAL A 46 5.00 -0.15 -4.74
CA VAL A 46 5.66 0.72 -3.76
C VAL A 46 5.46 0.09 -2.39
N HIS A 47 6.55 -0.12 -1.66
CA HIS A 47 6.50 -0.71 -0.32
C HIS A 47 7.60 -0.13 0.58
N PRO A 48 7.47 -0.21 1.92
CA PRO A 48 8.47 0.35 2.81
C PRO A 48 9.82 -0.35 2.64
N ALA A 49 10.90 0.44 2.76
CA ALA A 49 12.27 -0.06 2.77
C ALA A 49 12.72 -0.46 4.18
N GLU A 50 12.25 0.26 5.18
CA GLU A 50 12.66 0.11 6.58
C GLU A 50 12.04 -1.14 7.20
N ARG A 51 12.76 -1.78 8.14
CA ARG A 51 12.28 -3.00 8.78
C ARG A 51 11.07 -2.71 9.67
N GLU A 52 11.18 -1.70 10.52
CA GLU A 52 10.11 -1.31 11.46
C GLU A 52 8.83 -0.94 10.71
N ALA A 53 8.95 -0.20 9.61
CA ALA A 53 7.82 0.12 8.74
C ALA A 53 7.20 -1.12 8.09
N ARG A 54 8.01 -2.09 7.64
CA ARG A 54 7.51 -3.38 7.13
C ARG A 54 6.79 -4.18 8.20
N ASP A 55 7.32 -4.22 9.42
CA ASP A 55 6.71 -4.92 10.55
C ASP A 55 5.38 -4.26 10.94
N ALA A 56 5.31 -2.93 10.96
CA ALA A 56 4.08 -2.17 11.20
C ALA A 56 3.04 -2.40 10.10
N MET A 57 3.45 -2.44 8.83
CA MET A 57 2.58 -2.80 7.72
C MET A 57 2.04 -4.22 7.85
N ALA A 58 2.89 -5.19 8.21
CA ALA A 58 2.46 -6.60 8.40
C ALA A 58 1.50 -6.76 9.59
N ALA A 59 1.74 -6.04 10.69
CA ALA A 59 0.86 -6.02 11.85
C ALA A 59 -0.49 -5.36 11.52
N ARG A 60 -0.46 -4.30 10.69
CA ARG A 60 -1.67 -3.57 10.29
C ARG A 60 -2.49 -4.34 9.25
N PHE A 61 -1.84 -4.95 8.27
CA PHE A 61 -2.49 -5.62 7.15
C PHE A 61 -2.35 -7.14 7.29
N ASN A 62 -3.22 -7.72 8.12
CA ASN A 62 -3.36 -9.16 8.21
C ASN A 62 -3.93 -9.68 6.87
N PRO A 63 -3.22 -10.59 6.14
CA PRO A 63 -3.64 -11.09 4.84
C PRO A 63 -4.94 -11.90 4.89
N PHE A 64 -5.38 -12.29 6.08
CA PHE A 64 -6.66 -12.97 6.31
C PHE A 64 -7.80 -12.02 6.69
N THR A 65 -7.51 -10.73 6.87
CA THR A 65 -8.52 -9.70 7.10
C THR A 65 -8.92 -9.06 5.78
N GLU A 66 -10.17 -9.27 5.38
CA GLU A 66 -10.75 -8.66 4.19
C GLU A 66 -11.17 -7.21 4.48
N TRP A 67 -11.11 -6.34 3.46
CA TRP A 67 -11.69 -5.00 3.57
C TRP A 67 -13.21 -5.13 3.58
N GLU A 68 -13.88 -4.57 4.58
CA GLU A 68 -15.34 -4.52 4.62
C GLU A 68 -15.82 -3.22 3.97
N ASN A 69 -16.60 -3.33 2.90
CA ASN A 69 -17.17 -2.17 2.18
C ASN A 69 -16.12 -1.17 1.65
N GLY A 70 -14.93 -1.64 1.26
CA GLY A 70 -13.85 -0.78 0.74
C GLY A 70 -13.12 0.07 1.80
N ILE A 71 -13.41 -0.17 3.08
CA ILE A 71 -12.80 0.51 4.23
C ILE A 71 -11.98 -0.51 5.04
N TRP A 72 -10.77 -0.13 5.45
CA TRP A 72 -9.95 -0.99 6.32
C TRP A 72 -10.61 -1.06 7.70
N PRO A 73 -10.82 -2.25 8.27
CA PRO A 73 -11.44 -2.36 9.58
C PRO A 73 -10.63 -1.61 10.64
N LYS A 74 -11.32 -0.92 11.56
CA LYS A 74 -10.69 -0.17 12.65
C LYS A 74 -9.91 -1.05 13.62
N THR A 75 -10.26 -2.33 13.68
CA THR A 75 -9.64 -3.35 14.52
C THR A 75 -9.35 -4.57 13.66
N VAL A 76 -8.08 -4.91 13.56
CA VAL A 76 -7.61 -6.12 12.89
C VAL A 76 -7.32 -7.14 13.98
N PRO A 77 -7.97 -8.33 13.96
CA PRO A 77 -7.64 -9.37 14.93
C PRO A 77 -6.19 -9.81 14.74
N PRO A 78 -5.45 -10.05 15.85
CA PRO A 78 -4.09 -10.55 15.78
C PRO A 78 -4.02 -11.87 15.01
N PHE A 79 -2.85 -12.17 14.45
CA PHE A 79 -2.55 -13.48 13.88
C PHE A 79 -2.72 -14.55 14.97
N ASP A 80 -3.64 -15.50 14.75
CA ASP A 80 -3.67 -16.78 15.48
C ASP A 80 -2.57 -17.72 14.94
#